data_AF-A0A533V6Q3-F1
#
_entry.id   AF-A0A533V6Q3-F1
#
_cell.length_a   1.000
_cell.length_b   1.000
_cell.length_c   1.000
_cell.angle_alpha   90.00
_cell.angle_beta   90.00
_cell.angle_gamma   90.00
#
_symmetry.space_group_name_H-M   'P 1'
#
loop_
_entity.id
_entity.type
_entity.pdbx_description
1 polymer ?
#
loop_
_entity_poly.entity_id
_entity_poly.type
_entity_poly.pdbx_seq_one_letter_code
_entity_poly.pdbx_strand_id
1 'polypeptide(L)'
;MTYGKTLLGINSKYFLKSTIASLLLLSFIHIYVSITTIDFNSTIFEFLHIITILVLIIIFLSFLLKGIVPLATSCVGIVLLYGSIAIPYIESNSQGAFYYKASIGNLSFEAINHGSHGYFLLGIAMVVFSMIIAYKPSILYTKNRPISAENIWDKYPKWNEKLQLESTSAESLIGLPFLMNDTEKYLLWRYESILVFIYGTIYQVPIYSYVPVNSKILRESETGKIIGVSKYGYFT
;
A
#
# COMPACT_ATOMS: atom_id res chain seq x y z
N MET A 1 2.46 10.55 13.24
CA MET A 1 2.75 11.47 12.12
C MET A 1 1.78 11.16 10.97
N THR A 2 0.74 11.97 10.78
CA THR A 2 -0.33 11.76 9.78
C THR A 2 0.00 12.48 8.47
N TYR A 3 0.83 11.86 7.62
CA TYR A 3 0.87 12.21 6.20
C TYR A 3 -0.14 11.32 5.46
N GLY A 4 -1.19 11.91 4.90
CA GLY A 4 -2.10 11.15 4.02
C GLY A 4 -3.58 11.55 3.99
N LYS A 5 -3.97 12.74 4.45
CA LYS A 5 -5.24 13.31 3.96
C LYS A 5 -4.99 13.85 2.56
N THR A 6 -5.17 12.99 1.57
CA THR A 6 -5.09 13.29 0.15
C THR A 6 -5.92 14.54 -0.19
N LEU A 7 -5.27 15.50 -0.85
CA LEU A 7 -5.74 16.84 -1.24
C LEU A 7 -7.01 16.84 -2.11
N LEU A 8 -7.44 15.68 -2.60
CA LEU A 8 -8.75 15.47 -3.21
C LEU A 8 -9.48 14.42 -2.38
N GLY A 9 -10.58 14.80 -1.74
CA GLY A 9 -11.51 13.91 -1.04
C GLY A 9 -12.26 12.96 -1.99
N ILE A 10 -11.65 12.57 -3.11
CA ILE A 10 -12.21 11.62 -4.05
C ILE A 10 -12.02 10.23 -3.47
N ASN A 11 -13.12 9.50 -3.39
CA ASN A 11 -13.21 8.18 -2.80
C ASN A 11 -12.24 7.22 -3.54
N SER A 12 -11.18 6.75 -2.88
CA SER A 12 -10.14 5.91 -3.50
C SER A 12 -10.70 4.66 -4.18
N LYS A 13 -11.84 4.15 -3.66
CA LYS A 13 -12.59 3.03 -4.23
C LYS A 13 -13.20 3.33 -5.59
N TYR A 14 -13.57 4.58 -5.87
CA TYR A 14 -14.14 4.98 -7.15
C TYR A 14 -13.10 4.90 -8.26
N PHE A 15 -11.92 5.48 -8.05
CA PHE A 15 -10.82 5.38 -9.02
C PHE A 15 -10.45 3.92 -9.30
N LEU A 16 -10.37 3.09 -8.26
CA LEU A 16 -10.09 1.67 -8.43
C LEU A 16 -11.10 0.98 -9.35
N LYS A 17 -12.40 1.19 -9.10
CA LYS A 17 -13.48 0.64 -9.94
C LYS A 17 -13.42 1.19 -11.37
N SER A 18 -13.14 2.49 -11.51
CA SER A 18 -12.95 3.16 -12.79
C SER A 18 -11.80 2.53 -13.58
N THR A 19 -10.64 2.32 -12.97
CA THR A 19 -9.47 1.68 -13.62
C THR A 19 -9.80 0.25 -14.05
N ILE A 20 -10.50 -0.53 -13.23
CA ILE A 20 -10.91 -1.91 -13.59
C ILE A 20 -11.87 -1.89 -14.80
N ALA A 21 -12.88 -1.01 -14.78
CA ALA A 21 -13.81 -0.86 -15.89
C ALA A 21 -13.10 -0.40 -17.18
N SER A 22 -12.16 0.54 -17.06
CA SER A 22 -11.30 1.00 -18.15
C SER A 22 -10.47 -0.14 -18.77
N LEU A 23 -9.84 -0.99 -17.95
CA LEU A 23 -9.07 -2.14 -18.44
C LEU A 23 -9.96 -3.17 -19.16
N LEU A 24 -11.16 -3.43 -18.64
CA LEU A 24 -12.12 -4.31 -19.31
C LEU A 24 -12.55 -3.74 -20.67
N LEU A 25 -12.89 -2.45 -20.72
CA LEU A 25 -13.26 -1.78 -21.97
C LEU A 25 -12.10 -1.82 -22.97
N LEU A 26 -10.87 -1.56 -22.54
CA LEU A 26 -9.69 -1.60 -23.39
C LEU A 26 -9.43 -3.02 -23.92
N SER A 27 -9.75 -4.05 -23.13
CA SER A 27 -9.66 -5.46 -23.56
C SER A 27 -10.67 -5.78 -24.65
N PHE A 28 -11.91 -5.29 -24.54
CA PHE A 28 -12.90 -5.43 -25.61
C PHE A 28 -12.47 -4.70 -26.89
N ILE A 29 -11.94 -3.48 -26.78
CA ILE A 29 -11.41 -2.73 -27.93
C ILE A 29 -10.27 -3.49 -28.58
N HIS A 30 -9.30 -3.98 -27.80
CA HIS A 30 -8.16 -4.74 -28.30
C HIS A 30 -8.60 -6.00 -29.05
N ILE A 31 -9.52 -6.79 -28.46
CA ILE A 31 -10.07 -7.99 -29.11
C ILE A 31 -10.80 -7.63 -30.40
N TYR A 32 -11.63 -6.58 -30.38
CA TYR A 32 -12.36 -6.13 -31.56
C TYR A 32 -11.40 -5.74 -32.69
N VAL A 33 -10.42 -4.88 -32.42
CA VAL A 33 -9.41 -4.45 -33.40
C VAL A 33 -8.55 -5.61 -33.89
N SER A 34 -8.25 -6.60 -33.03
CA SER A 34 -7.43 -7.76 -33.42
C SER A 34 -8.17 -8.73 -34.36
N ILE A 35 -9.51 -8.80 -34.26
CA ILE A 35 -10.33 -9.70 -35.09
C ILE A 35 -10.77 -9.02 -36.40
N THR A 36 -10.93 -7.71 -36.38
CA THR A 36 -11.51 -6.95 -37.49
C THR A 36 -10.45 -6.32 -38.36
N THR A 37 -10.58 -6.49 -39.69
CA THR A 37 -9.79 -5.76 -40.68
C THR A 37 -10.44 -4.40 -40.94
N ILE A 38 -10.28 -3.46 -40.02
CA ILE A 38 -10.84 -2.10 -40.13
C ILE A 38 -9.93 -1.25 -41.03
N ASP A 39 -10.51 -0.41 -41.89
CA ASP A 39 -9.76 0.54 -42.74
C ASP A 39 -9.35 1.81 -41.98
N PHE A 40 -8.13 2.33 -42.20
CA PHE A 40 -7.56 3.49 -41.48
C PHE A 40 -8.42 4.74 -41.58
N ASN A 41 -9.02 4.96 -42.74
CA ASN A 41 -9.92 6.08 -42.99
C ASN A 41 -11.36 5.83 -42.54
N SER A 42 -11.64 4.70 -41.89
CA SER A 42 -12.97 4.45 -41.35
C SER A 42 -13.20 5.29 -40.11
N THR A 43 -14.39 5.90 -40.06
CA THR A 43 -14.86 6.66 -38.90
C THR A 43 -14.88 5.80 -37.62
N ILE A 44 -14.99 4.47 -37.77
CA ILE A 44 -14.98 3.50 -36.67
C ILE A 44 -13.60 3.45 -36.01
N PHE A 45 -12.52 3.42 -36.79
CA PHE A 45 -11.18 3.40 -36.22
C PHE A 45 -10.86 4.71 -35.50
N GLU A 46 -11.14 5.85 -36.12
CA GLU A 46 -10.94 7.16 -35.48
C GLU A 46 -11.68 7.24 -34.14
N PHE A 47 -12.93 6.78 -34.10
CA PHE A 47 -13.72 6.70 -32.89
C PHE A 47 -13.09 5.80 -31.82
N LEU A 48 -12.67 4.59 -32.18
CA LEU A 48 -12.01 3.66 -31.25
C LEU A 48 -10.65 4.20 -30.76
N HIS A 49 -9.91 4.89 -31.61
CA HIS A 49 -8.64 5.53 -31.27
C HIS A 49 -8.84 6.65 -30.24
N ILE A 50 -9.83 7.53 -30.47
CA ILE A 50 -10.18 8.60 -29.53
C ILE A 50 -10.64 8.02 -28.19
N ILE A 51 -11.49 6.99 -28.20
CA ILE A 51 -11.92 6.31 -26.97
C ILE A 51 -10.73 5.71 -26.24
N THR A 52 -9.81 5.06 -26.95
CA THR A 52 -8.60 4.47 -26.37
C THR A 52 -7.80 5.52 -25.62
N ILE A 53 -7.53 6.68 -26.24
CA ILE A 53 -6.82 7.80 -25.61
C ILE A 53 -7.56 8.28 -24.35
N LEU A 54 -8.87 8.48 -24.44
CA LEU A 54 -9.69 8.94 -23.31
C LEU A 54 -9.62 7.96 -22.12
N VAL A 55 -9.72 6.66 -22.40
CA VAL A 55 -9.64 5.59 -21.39
C VAL A 55 -8.26 5.56 -20.73
N LEU A 56 -7.18 5.73 -21.50
CA LEU A 56 -5.82 5.77 -20.96
C LEU A 56 -5.60 6.98 -20.05
N ILE A 57 -6.18 8.14 -20.37
CA ILE A 57 -6.14 9.34 -19.50
C ILE A 57 -6.84 9.06 -18.16
N ILE A 58 -7.97 8.36 -18.16
CA ILE A 58 -8.68 7.97 -16.93
C ILE A 58 -7.82 7.04 -16.07
N ILE A 59 -7.12 6.08 -16.69
CA ILE A 59 -6.17 5.19 -16.00
C ILE A 59 -5.04 6.02 -15.39
N PHE A 60 -4.42 6.93 -16.15
CA PHE A 60 -3.33 7.78 -15.67
C PHE A 60 -3.75 8.62 -14.44
N LEU A 61 -4.91 9.27 -14.52
CA LEU A 61 -5.44 10.11 -13.45
C LEU A 61 -5.67 9.32 -12.15
N SER A 62 -5.95 8.03 -12.25
CA SER A 62 -6.14 7.14 -11.09
C SER A 62 -4.86 6.95 -10.27
N PHE A 63 -3.68 7.10 -10.89
CA PHE A 63 -2.37 6.89 -10.26
C PHE A 63 -1.61 8.18 -9.94
N LEU A 64 -1.99 9.32 -10.53
CA LEU A 64 -1.30 10.61 -10.40
C LEU A 64 -0.98 11.00 -8.94
N LEU A 65 -1.87 10.66 -8.00
CA LEU A 65 -1.75 11.02 -6.58
C LEU A 65 -1.36 9.84 -5.67
N LYS A 66 -0.95 8.69 -6.23
CA LYS A 66 -0.67 7.45 -5.47
C LYS A 66 0.80 7.19 -5.17
N GLY A 67 1.70 8.03 -5.70
CA GLY A 67 3.14 7.96 -5.48
C GLY A 67 3.92 7.73 -6.77
N ILE A 68 5.23 7.97 -6.73
CA ILE A 68 6.09 7.94 -7.92
C ILE A 68 6.21 6.54 -8.55
N VAL A 69 6.29 5.49 -7.72
CA VAL A 69 6.44 4.11 -8.17
C VAL A 69 5.19 3.62 -8.95
N PRO A 70 3.97 3.63 -8.37
CA PRO A 70 2.79 3.21 -9.12
C PRO A 70 2.51 4.09 -10.34
N LEU A 71 2.88 5.38 -10.30
CA LEU A 71 2.78 6.27 -11.45
C LEU A 71 3.72 5.82 -12.59
N ALA A 72 5.00 5.62 -12.30
CA ALA A 72 5.99 5.21 -13.30
C ALA A 72 5.63 3.87 -13.95
N THR A 73 5.23 2.87 -13.14
CA THR A 73 4.80 1.57 -13.65
C THR A 73 3.53 1.68 -14.49
N SER A 74 2.60 2.57 -14.12
CA SER A 74 1.38 2.80 -14.89
C SER A 74 1.66 3.48 -16.24
N CYS A 75 2.60 4.43 -16.30
CA CYS A 75 3.00 5.09 -17.54
C CYS A 75 3.57 4.09 -18.56
N VAL A 76 4.45 3.19 -18.11
CA VAL A 76 4.97 2.10 -18.96
C VAL A 76 3.82 1.22 -19.46
N GLY A 77 2.89 0.85 -18.58
CA GLY A 77 1.70 0.09 -18.95
C GLY A 77 0.83 0.80 -19.99
N ILE A 78 0.58 2.10 -19.82
CA ILE A 78 -0.23 2.92 -20.74
C ILE A 78 0.39 2.98 -22.14
N VAL A 79 1.71 3.18 -22.24
CA VAL A 79 2.42 3.20 -23.52
C VAL A 79 2.30 1.85 -24.24
N LEU A 80 2.45 0.75 -23.50
CA LEU A 80 2.30 -0.61 -24.05
C LEU A 80 0.87 -0.88 -24.53
N LEU A 81 -0.14 -0.47 -23.76
CA LEU A 81 -1.56 -0.62 -24.09
C LEU A 81 -1.97 0.21 -25.32
N TYR A 82 -1.43 1.43 -25.45
CA TYR A 82 -1.64 2.24 -26.64
C TYR A 82 -0.95 1.61 -27.87
N GLY A 83 0.31 1.21 -27.69
CA GLY A 83 1.11 0.60 -28.74
C GLY A 83 0.49 -0.67 -29.30
N SER A 84 -0.09 -1.53 -28.46
CA SER A 84 -0.75 -2.74 -28.95
C SER A 84 -1.97 -2.46 -29.83
N ILE A 85 -2.74 -1.41 -29.54
CA ILE A 85 -3.92 -1.05 -30.35
C ILE A 85 -3.51 -0.32 -31.64
N ALA A 86 -2.46 0.52 -31.58
CA ALA A 86 -2.06 1.36 -32.70
C ALA A 86 -1.08 0.67 -33.69
N ILE A 87 -0.14 -0.17 -33.22
CA ILE A 87 0.98 -0.67 -34.04
C ILE A 87 0.56 -1.63 -35.17
N PRO A 88 -0.20 -2.72 -34.92
CA PRO A 88 -0.62 -3.63 -35.99
C PRO A 88 -1.39 -2.93 -37.11
N TYR A 89 -2.07 -1.86 -36.74
CA TYR A 89 -2.92 -1.08 -37.62
C TYR A 89 -2.16 -0.10 -38.53
N ILE A 90 -1.09 0.50 -38.01
CA ILE A 90 -0.20 1.35 -38.79
C ILE A 90 0.57 0.50 -39.82
N GLU A 91 0.90 -0.75 -39.49
CA GLU A 91 1.62 -1.66 -40.38
C GLU A 91 0.76 -2.16 -41.54
N SER A 92 -0.50 -2.55 -41.29
CA SER A 92 -1.40 -3.07 -42.34
C SER A 92 -1.64 -2.09 -43.50
N ASN A 93 -1.36 -0.79 -43.29
CA ASN A 93 -1.47 0.27 -44.29
C ASN A 93 -0.12 0.82 -44.79
N SER A 94 1.00 0.34 -44.25
CA SER A 94 2.32 0.73 -44.74
C SER A 94 2.69 -0.10 -45.98
N GLN A 95 2.72 0.51 -47.16
CA GLN A 95 3.19 -0.12 -48.40
C GLN A 95 4.72 -0.37 -48.43
N GLY A 96 5.42 -0.29 -47.30
CA GLY A 96 6.87 -0.33 -47.24
C GLY A 96 7.39 -1.12 -46.05
N ALA A 97 8.47 -1.87 -46.26
CA ALA A 97 9.16 -2.62 -45.23
C ALA A 97 9.55 -1.70 -44.05
N PHE A 98 9.09 -2.03 -42.84
CA PHE A 98 9.61 -1.41 -41.63
C PHE A 98 11.08 -1.84 -41.43
N TYR A 99 12.02 -0.93 -41.74
CA TYR A 99 13.43 -1.14 -41.45
C TYR A 99 13.70 -0.96 -39.95
N TYR A 100 13.34 -1.96 -39.15
CA TYR A 100 13.88 -2.06 -37.80
C TYR A 100 15.33 -2.53 -37.90
N LYS A 101 16.28 -1.66 -37.54
CA LYS A 101 17.74 -1.83 -37.70
C LYS A 101 18.35 -3.03 -36.95
N ALA A 102 17.54 -3.88 -36.31
CA ALA A 102 18.00 -5.06 -35.58
C ALA A 102 17.59 -6.42 -36.18
N SER A 103 16.80 -6.47 -37.26
CA SER A 103 16.57 -7.74 -37.98
C SER A 103 16.46 -7.51 -39.48
N ILE A 104 17.36 -8.15 -40.24
CA ILE A 104 17.28 -8.26 -41.68
C ILE A 104 16.12 -9.23 -42.00
N GLY A 105 14.93 -8.69 -42.21
CA GLY A 105 13.75 -9.46 -42.63
C GLY A 105 12.48 -8.64 -42.53
N ASN A 106 11.59 -8.76 -43.52
CA ASN A 106 10.23 -8.26 -43.41
C ASN A 106 9.57 -8.97 -42.21
N LEU A 107 9.24 -8.21 -41.16
CA LEU A 107 8.32 -8.69 -40.14
C LEU A 107 7.00 -8.99 -40.83
N SER A 108 6.50 -10.22 -40.67
CA SER A 108 5.16 -10.54 -41.16
C SER A 108 4.12 -9.85 -40.28
N PHE A 109 3.00 -9.46 -40.88
CA PHE A 109 1.84 -8.93 -40.17
C PHE A 109 1.44 -9.83 -38.98
N GLU A 110 1.54 -11.15 -39.15
CA GLU A 110 1.30 -12.13 -38.09
C GLU A 110 2.25 -11.96 -36.89
N ALA A 111 3.53 -11.69 -37.13
CA ALA A 111 4.52 -11.47 -36.07
C ALA A 111 4.25 -10.17 -35.32
N ILE A 112 3.82 -9.12 -36.02
CA ILE A 112 3.48 -7.83 -35.40
C ILE A 112 2.16 -7.93 -34.61
N ASN A 113 1.18 -8.66 -35.13
CA ASN A 113 -0.06 -8.93 -34.42
C ASN A 113 0.19 -9.72 -33.13
N HIS A 114 1.00 -10.78 -33.18
CA HIS A 114 1.45 -11.50 -31.99
C HIS A 114 2.24 -10.63 -31.01
N GLY A 115 3.15 -9.78 -31.51
CA GLY A 115 3.88 -8.82 -30.70
C GLY A 115 2.96 -7.83 -29.98
N SER A 116 1.93 -7.35 -30.68
CA SER A 116 0.90 -6.49 -30.12
C SER A 116 0.11 -7.16 -28.99
N HIS A 117 -0.31 -8.43 -29.16
CA HIS A 117 -0.94 -9.18 -28.08
C HIS A 117 -0.03 -9.28 -26.85
N GLY A 118 1.27 -9.52 -27.06
CA GLY A 118 2.27 -9.53 -25.98
C GLY A 118 2.38 -8.19 -25.26
N TYR A 119 2.43 -7.08 -26.02
CA TYR A 119 2.44 -5.72 -25.45
C TYR A 119 1.16 -5.40 -24.69
N PHE A 120 0.00 -5.82 -25.19
CA PHE A 120 -1.27 -5.59 -24.50
C PHE A 120 -1.32 -6.31 -23.15
N LEU A 121 -0.97 -7.60 -23.12
CA LEU A 121 -0.94 -8.39 -21.89
C LEU A 121 0.07 -7.85 -20.87
N LEU A 122 1.27 -7.48 -21.33
CA LEU A 122 2.27 -6.85 -20.47
C LEU A 122 1.80 -5.50 -19.94
N GLY A 123 1.14 -4.71 -20.79
CA GLY A 123 0.53 -3.43 -20.42
C GLY A 123 -0.52 -3.59 -19.31
N ILE A 124 -1.44 -4.55 -19.45
CA ILE A 124 -2.41 -4.90 -18.41
C ILE A 124 -1.68 -5.29 -17.13
N ALA A 125 -0.69 -6.18 -17.21
CA ALA A 125 0.06 -6.63 -16.04
C ALA A 125 0.71 -5.46 -15.29
N MET A 126 1.34 -4.52 -16.02
CA MET A 126 1.96 -3.33 -15.44
C MET A 126 0.94 -2.41 -14.75
N VAL A 127 -0.23 -2.19 -15.35
CA VAL A 127 -1.30 -1.39 -14.72
C VAL A 127 -1.86 -2.11 -13.47
N VAL A 128 -2.03 -3.44 -13.52
CA VAL A 128 -2.48 -4.23 -12.37
C VAL A 128 -1.44 -4.22 -11.24
N PHE A 129 -0.15 -4.35 -11.54
CA PHE A 129 0.90 -4.19 -10.54
C PHE A 129 0.89 -2.79 -9.91
N SER A 130 0.71 -1.75 -10.73
CA SER A 130 0.55 -0.37 -10.26
C SER A 130 -0.64 -0.24 -9.31
N MET A 131 -1.76 -0.92 -9.62
CA MET A 131 -2.96 -0.99 -8.77
C MET A 131 -2.68 -1.67 -7.43
N ILE A 132 -1.94 -2.78 -7.42
CA ILE A 132 -1.56 -3.47 -6.19
C ILE A 132 -0.69 -2.56 -5.32
N ILE A 133 0.35 -1.94 -5.90
CA ILE A 133 1.26 -1.03 -5.18
C ILE A 133 0.50 0.18 -4.62
N ALA A 134 -0.39 0.78 -5.41
CA ALA A 134 -1.11 2.00 -5.04
C ALA A 134 -2.23 1.79 -4.00
N TYR A 135 -2.94 0.66 -4.05
CA TYR A 135 -4.17 0.46 -3.27
C TYR A 135 -4.08 -0.64 -2.22
N LYS A 136 -3.24 -1.65 -2.40
CA LYS A 136 -3.08 -2.75 -1.44
C LYS A 136 -1.64 -3.29 -1.44
N PRO A 137 -0.66 -2.47 -1.05
CA PRO A 137 0.74 -2.87 -1.08
C PRO A 137 1.04 -4.04 -0.10
N SER A 138 0.15 -4.31 0.86
CA SER A 138 0.21 -5.48 1.76
C SER A 138 0.24 -6.83 1.06
N ILE A 139 -0.22 -6.94 -0.20
CA ILE A 139 -0.10 -8.17 -1.00
C ILE A 139 1.36 -8.46 -1.36
N LEU A 140 2.19 -7.42 -1.52
CA LEU A 140 3.59 -7.53 -1.93
C LEU A 140 4.56 -7.70 -0.75
N TYR A 141 4.07 -7.56 0.49
CA TYR A 141 4.91 -7.67 1.67
C TYR A 141 4.89 -9.09 2.25
N THR A 142 6.08 -9.62 2.54
CA THR A 142 6.26 -10.88 3.26
C THR A 142 5.81 -10.75 4.72
N LYS A 143 5.25 -11.84 5.27
CA LYS A 143 4.66 -11.94 6.62
C LYS A 143 5.59 -11.51 7.78
N ASN A 144 6.90 -11.47 7.57
CA ASN A 144 7.92 -11.19 8.59
C ASN A 144 8.38 -9.71 8.60
N ARG A 145 7.43 -8.76 8.64
CA ARG A 145 7.83 -7.37 8.87
C ARG A 145 8.28 -7.21 10.33
N PRO A 146 9.37 -6.48 10.62
CA PRO A 146 9.62 -6.01 11.98
C PRO A 146 8.38 -5.24 12.45
N ILE A 147 7.87 -5.64 13.62
CA ILE A 147 6.72 -5.01 14.27
C ILE A 147 7.02 -3.51 14.34
N SER A 148 6.11 -2.66 13.85
CA SER A 148 6.30 -1.21 13.97
C SER A 148 6.52 -0.88 15.43
N ALA A 149 7.40 0.07 15.70
CA ALA A 149 7.68 0.60 17.03
C ALA A 149 6.44 0.74 17.95
N GLU A 150 5.35 1.22 17.37
CA GLU A 150 4.06 1.45 18.03
C GLU A 150 3.36 0.13 18.42
N ASN A 151 3.51 -0.92 17.60
CA ASN A 151 2.90 -2.24 17.82
C ASN A 151 3.77 -3.16 18.70
N ILE A 152 5.00 -2.77 19.05
CA ILE A 152 5.86 -3.56 19.98
C ILE A 152 5.16 -3.69 21.34
N TRP A 153 4.33 -2.71 21.70
CA TRP A 153 3.64 -2.66 22.97
C TRP A 153 2.37 -3.53 22.99
N ASP A 154 1.74 -3.79 21.85
CA ASP A 154 0.49 -4.57 21.74
C ASP A 154 0.60 -6.01 22.26
N LYS A 155 1.82 -6.54 22.41
CA LYS A 155 2.05 -7.86 23.02
C LYS A 155 1.72 -7.92 24.52
N TYR A 156 1.64 -6.77 25.18
CA TYR A 156 1.40 -6.69 26.62
C TYR A 156 -0.07 -6.32 26.89
N PRO A 157 -0.80 -7.09 27.71
CA PRO A 157 -2.16 -6.74 28.10
C PRO A 157 -2.21 -5.41 28.87
N LYS A 158 -3.31 -4.65 28.72
CA LYS A 158 -3.54 -3.43 29.48
C LYS A 158 -4.05 -3.77 30.88
N TRP A 159 -3.47 -3.16 31.90
CA TRP A 159 -3.95 -3.28 33.28
C TRP A 159 -5.27 -2.54 33.44
N ASN A 160 -6.19 -3.18 34.15
CA ASN A 160 -7.44 -2.59 34.59
C ASN A 160 -7.61 -2.94 36.07
N GLU A 161 -7.81 -1.94 36.90
CA GLU A 161 -7.96 -2.08 38.36
C GLU A 161 -9.10 -3.05 38.73
N LYS A 162 -10.12 -3.17 37.86
CA LYS A 162 -11.22 -4.13 38.03
C LYS A 162 -10.79 -5.60 37.93
N LEU A 163 -9.68 -5.91 37.25
CA LEU A 163 -9.16 -7.28 37.13
C LEU A 163 -8.73 -7.83 38.49
N GLN A 164 -8.41 -6.96 39.45
CA GLN A 164 -8.06 -7.41 40.79
C GLN A 164 -9.27 -7.99 41.55
N LEU A 165 -10.49 -7.49 41.30
CA LEU A 165 -11.70 -8.05 41.92
C LEU A 165 -12.04 -9.44 41.40
N GLU A 166 -11.59 -9.78 40.20
CA GLU A 166 -11.76 -11.11 39.60
C GLU A 166 -10.66 -12.09 40.05
N SER A 167 -9.48 -11.57 40.41
CA SER A 167 -8.41 -12.34 41.02
C SER A 167 -8.65 -12.57 42.52
N THR A 168 -8.46 -13.78 43.02
CA THR A 168 -8.63 -14.15 44.44
C THR A 168 -7.64 -13.48 45.42
N SER A 169 -6.81 -12.55 44.97
CA SER A 169 -5.78 -11.87 45.77
C SER A 169 -6.31 -10.55 46.37
N ALA A 170 -6.62 -10.58 47.66
CA ALA A 170 -7.05 -9.44 48.48
C ALA A 170 -5.89 -8.50 48.88
N GLU A 171 -5.01 -8.17 47.93
CA GLU A 171 -3.87 -7.29 48.18
C GLU A 171 -4.29 -5.81 48.13
N SER A 172 -3.69 -4.97 48.98
CA SER A 172 -3.94 -3.53 48.92
C SER A 172 -3.41 -2.93 47.61
N LEU A 173 -4.12 -1.93 47.13
CA LEU A 173 -3.71 -1.15 45.96
C LEU A 173 -2.89 0.06 46.41
N ILE A 174 -1.80 0.30 45.70
CA ILE A 174 -0.98 1.49 45.86
C ILE A 174 -0.87 2.22 44.53
N GLY A 175 -0.81 3.55 44.58
CA GLY A 175 -0.58 4.34 43.37
C GLY A 175 0.79 3.99 42.78
N LEU A 176 0.84 3.77 41.47
CA LEU A 176 2.07 3.42 40.77
C LEU A 176 3.28 4.34 41.08
N PRO A 177 3.12 5.67 41.24
CA PRO A 177 4.24 6.55 41.59
C PRO A 177 4.89 6.25 42.96
N PHE A 178 4.19 5.58 43.87
CA PHE A 178 4.75 5.23 45.19
C PHE A 178 5.72 4.04 45.14
N LEU A 179 5.69 3.24 44.06
CA LEU A 179 6.65 2.16 43.81
C LEU A 179 7.94 2.64 43.13
N MET A 180 8.05 3.94 42.89
CA MET A 180 9.16 4.57 42.17
C MET A 180 10.05 5.39 43.10
N ASN A 181 11.30 5.53 42.70
CA ASN A 181 12.24 6.46 43.32
C ASN A 181 11.93 7.92 42.90
N ASP A 182 12.45 8.90 43.62
CA ASP A 182 12.12 10.32 43.36
C ASP A 182 12.57 10.82 41.97
N THR A 183 13.68 10.29 41.47
CA THR A 183 14.16 10.53 40.10
C THR A 183 13.20 9.97 39.04
N GLU A 184 12.66 8.78 39.27
CA GLU A 184 11.71 8.11 38.39
C GLU A 184 10.36 8.85 38.37
N LYS A 185 9.88 9.27 39.55
CA LYS A 185 8.66 10.11 39.68
C LYS A 185 8.77 11.39 38.85
N TYR A 186 9.95 12.03 38.85
CA TYR A 186 10.18 13.23 38.05
C TYR A 186 10.15 12.98 36.54
N LEU A 187 10.49 11.78 36.08
CA LEU A 187 10.49 11.41 34.66
C LEU A 187 9.17 10.78 34.20
N LEU A 188 8.24 10.53 35.12
CA LEU A 188 6.99 9.80 34.86
C LEU A 188 6.11 10.48 33.80
N TRP A 189 6.11 11.81 33.73
CA TRP A 189 5.33 12.58 32.75
C TRP A 189 5.68 12.29 31.29
N ARG A 190 6.85 11.68 31.03
CA ARG A 190 7.31 11.32 29.68
C ARG A 190 6.60 10.09 29.13
N TYR A 191 6.01 9.28 30.01
CA TYR A 191 5.37 8.02 29.66
C TYR A 191 3.85 8.16 29.58
N GLU A 192 3.23 7.45 28.65
CA GLU A 192 1.78 7.23 28.63
C GLU A 192 1.42 6.03 29.51
N SER A 193 2.20 4.94 29.39
CA SER A 193 2.09 3.74 30.20
C SER A 193 3.46 3.10 30.42
N ILE A 194 3.59 2.30 31.47
CA ILE A 194 4.83 1.58 31.79
C ILE A 194 4.55 0.10 32.00
N LEU A 195 5.59 -0.72 31.85
CA LEU A 195 5.48 -2.15 32.07
C LEU A 195 5.65 -2.51 33.54
N VAL A 196 4.67 -3.23 34.07
CA VAL A 196 4.65 -3.67 35.47
C VAL A 196 4.33 -5.16 35.53
N PHE A 197 5.10 -5.89 36.31
CA PHE A 197 4.87 -7.30 36.60
C PHE A 197 3.88 -7.42 37.76
N ILE A 198 2.71 -7.99 37.47
CA ILE A 198 1.58 -8.15 38.40
C ILE A 198 1.13 -9.61 38.31
N TYR A 199 1.12 -10.32 39.45
CA TYR A 199 0.65 -11.72 39.56
C TYR A 199 1.17 -12.68 38.47
N GLY A 200 2.44 -12.59 38.10
CA GLY A 200 3.03 -13.49 37.10
C GLY A 200 2.98 -13.00 35.65
N THR A 201 2.29 -11.89 35.37
CA THR A 201 2.10 -11.36 34.00
C THR A 201 2.59 -9.92 33.90
N ILE A 202 3.13 -9.53 32.74
CA ILE A 202 3.58 -8.16 32.46
C ILE A 202 2.43 -7.39 31.82
N TYR A 203 2.01 -6.31 32.47
CA TYR A 203 0.94 -5.43 31.99
C TYR A 203 1.45 -4.06 31.60
N GLN A 204 0.77 -3.42 30.65
CA GLN A 204 0.84 -1.98 30.42
C GLN A 204 -0.04 -1.26 31.43
N VAL A 205 0.58 -0.50 32.32
CA VAL A 205 -0.10 0.25 33.38
C VAL A 205 -0.03 1.74 33.06
N PRO A 206 -1.17 2.46 32.98
CA PRO A 206 -1.18 3.92 32.90
C PRO A 206 -0.45 4.57 34.08
N ILE A 207 0.25 5.67 33.86
CA ILE A 207 1.14 6.28 34.85
C ILE A 207 0.48 6.73 36.17
N TYR A 208 -0.85 6.91 36.19
CA TYR A 208 -1.62 7.31 37.37
C TYR A 208 -2.55 6.22 37.89
N SER A 209 -2.41 4.97 37.42
CA SER A 209 -3.21 3.86 37.91
C SER A 209 -2.71 3.30 39.24
N TYR A 210 -3.60 2.54 39.88
CA TYR A 210 -3.29 1.78 41.08
C TYR A 210 -2.90 0.34 40.71
N VAL A 211 -1.89 -0.17 41.41
CA VAL A 211 -1.39 -1.54 41.26
C VAL A 211 -1.21 -2.21 42.62
N PRO A 212 -1.21 -3.54 42.71
CA PRO A 212 -0.93 -4.26 43.96
C PRO A 212 0.44 -3.87 44.55
N VAL A 213 0.57 -3.82 45.88
CA VAL A 213 1.81 -3.37 46.55
C VAL A 213 3.05 -4.15 46.12
N ASN A 214 2.92 -5.46 45.92
CA ASN A 214 4.03 -6.34 45.51
C ASN A 214 4.36 -6.29 44.01
N SER A 215 3.72 -5.39 43.25
CA SER A 215 3.98 -5.22 41.82
C SER A 215 5.41 -4.72 41.59
N LYS A 216 6.06 -5.22 40.55
CA LYS A 216 7.43 -4.81 40.19
C LYS A 216 7.46 -4.07 38.87
N ILE A 217 7.94 -2.83 38.90
CA ILE A 217 8.16 -2.05 37.67
C ILE A 217 9.32 -2.66 36.89
N LEU A 218 9.09 -2.92 35.61
CA LEU A 218 10.10 -3.48 34.72
C LEU A 218 11.12 -2.39 34.36
N ARG A 219 12.40 -2.71 34.56
CA ARG A 219 13.53 -1.81 34.27
C ARG A 219 14.48 -2.50 33.30
N GLU A 220 15.12 -1.70 32.46
CA GLU A 220 16.19 -2.18 31.59
C GLU A 220 17.38 -2.61 32.43
N SER A 221 17.92 -3.80 32.15
CA SER A 221 18.96 -4.43 32.97
C SER A 221 20.28 -3.65 33.01
N GLU A 222 20.60 -2.93 31.94
CA GLU A 222 21.87 -2.21 31.81
C GLU A 222 21.80 -0.78 32.36
N THR A 223 20.72 -0.05 32.05
CA THR A 223 20.59 1.38 32.40
C THR A 223 19.75 1.62 33.64
N GLY A 224 18.99 0.63 34.11
CA GLY A 224 18.01 0.78 35.17
C GLY A 224 16.80 1.65 34.80
N LYS A 225 16.67 2.10 33.55
CA LYS A 225 15.56 2.94 33.09
C LYS A 225 14.25 2.17 33.05
N ILE A 226 13.14 2.86 33.33
CA ILE A 226 11.79 2.29 33.24
C ILE A 226 11.47 1.97 31.78
N ILE A 227 10.91 0.79 31.54
CA ILE A 227 10.45 0.37 30.21
C ILE A 227 8.96 0.74 30.07
N GLY A 228 8.63 1.57 29.08
CA GLY A 228 7.26 2.02 28.87
C GLY A 228 7.03 2.73 27.54
N VAL A 229 5.75 2.96 27.24
CA VAL A 229 5.28 3.70 26.07
C VAL A 229 5.47 5.19 26.31
N SER A 230 6.18 5.89 25.42
CA SER A 230 6.35 7.34 25.53
C SER A 230 5.11 8.09 25.05
N LYS A 231 4.79 9.21 25.72
CA LYS A 231 3.62 10.03 25.40
C LYS A 231 3.79 10.86 24.11
N TYR A 232 5.02 11.16 23.71
CA TYR A 232 5.33 12.07 22.61
C TYR A 232 6.09 11.42 21.45
N GLY A 233 6.14 10.08 21.39
CA GLY A 233 7.02 9.36 20.45
C GLY A 233 8.48 9.40 20.89
N TYR A 234 9.32 8.63 20.18
CA TYR A 234 10.71 8.29 20.54
C TYR A 234 11.53 9.43 21.18
N PHE A 235 11.99 9.19 22.41
CA PHE A 235 13.19 9.82 22.95
C PHE A 235 14.22 8.71 23.18
N THR A 236 15.38 8.91 22.57
CA THR A 236 16.59 8.10 22.77
C THR A 236 17.17 8.31 24.17
#